data_AF-A0A0D2I2D2-F1
#
_entry.id   AF-A0A0D2I2D2-F1
#
_cell.length_a   1.000
_cell.length_b   1.000
_cell.length_c   1.000
_cell.angle_alpha   90.00
_cell.angle_beta   90.00
_cell.angle_gamma   90.00
#
_symmetry.space_group_name_H-M   'P 1'
#
loop_
_entity.id
_entity.type
_entity.pdbx_description
1 polymer ?
#
loop_
_entity_poly.entity_id
_entity_poly.type
_entity_poly.pdbx_seq_one_letter_code
_entity_poly.pdbx_strand_id
1 'polypeptide(L)'
;MGLPQDYGIADMDDTKVTIPFPAPTKQVAGEVNGVKTDVMYISFADKIMITITQNGRLGQWVTVPLLSDNPTHSDPYFQTRHSEDDALLPSTRFSPRTLLGAGSSGREVMGHLYASQIADAIVTKTPDESRALMLGLGLAKVELERDVFLQIIDLVLSVL
;
A
#
# COMPACT_ATOMS: atom_id res chain seq x y z
N MET A 1 54.68 -7.61 -50.86
CA MET A 1 54.31 -8.43 -49.70
C MET A 1 53.68 -7.50 -48.67
N GLY A 2 52.37 -7.27 -48.77
CA GLY A 2 51.61 -6.44 -47.83
C GLY A 2 50.45 -7.29 -47.32
N LEU A 3 50.45 -7.55 -46.01
CA LEU A 3 49.43 -8.36 -45.35
C LEU A 3 48.08 -7.60 -45.38
N PRO A 4 46.96 -8.28 -45.66
CA PRO A 4 45.63 -7.66 -45.52
C PRO A 4 45.29 -7.48 -44.04
N GLN A 5 44.99 -6.24 -43.65
CA GLN A 5 44.46 -5.92 -42.32
C GLN A 5 42.98 -6.30 -42.27
N ASP A 6 42.70 -7.39 -41.58
CA ASP A 6 41.35 -7.83 -41.24
C ASP A 6 40.83 -6.94 -40.11
N TYR A 7 40.08 -5.89 -40.47
CA TYR A 7 39.34 -5.08 -39.49
C TYR A 7 38.10 -5.87 -39.07
N GLY A 8 38.27 -6.75 -38.07
CA GLY A 8 37.15 -7.35 -37.36
C GLY A 8 36.27 -6.24 -36.78
N ILE A 9 35.02 -6.20 -37.23
CA ILE A 9 33.98 -5.37 -36.63
C ILE A 9 33.83 -5.88 -35.20
N ALA A 10 34.34 -5.12 -34.23
CA ALA A 10 34.05 -5.39 -32.83
C ALA A 10 32.54 -5.23 -32.67
N ASP A 11 31.84 -6.35 -32.47
CA ASP A 11 30.47 -6.36 -31.97
C ASP A 11 30.50 -5.55 -30.67
N MET A 12 30.03 -4.31 -30.77
CA MET A 12 29.82 -3.44 -29.63
C MET A 12 28.60 -3.98 -28.92
N ASP A 13 28.84 -4.98 -28.08
CA ASP A 13 27.87 -5.62 -27.22
C ASP A 13 27.19 -4.52 -26.41
N ASP A 14 25.96 -4.19 -26.81
CA ASP A 14 25.07 -3.19 -26.23
C ASP A 14 24.80 -3.65 -24.80
N THR A 15 25.73 -3.31 -23.89
CA THR A 15 25.72 -3.77 -22.52
C THR A 15 24.59 -3.05 -21.83
N LYS A 16 23.38 -3.62 -21.95
CA LYS A 16 22.16 -3.10 -21.37
C LYS A 16 22.30 -3.15 -19.85
N VAL A 17 22.82 -2.07 -19.29
CA VAL A 17 22.95 -1.89 -17.84
C VAL A 17 21.53 -1.89 -17.27
N THR A 18 21.16 -3.02 -16.67
CA THR A 18 19.87 -3.16 -16.00
C THR A 18 20.01 -2.53 -14.63
N ILE A 19 19.69 -1.23 -14.54
CA ILE A 19 19.59 -0.56 -13.24
C ILE A 19 18.31 -1.03 -12.53
N PRO A 20 18.39 -1.53 -11.28
CA PRO A 20 17.21 -1.90 -10.53
C PRO A 20 16.37 -0.65 -10.25
N PHE A 21 15.05 -0.82 -10.22
CA PHE A 21 14.16 0.28 -9.87
C PHE A 21 14.46 0.77 -8.44
N PRO A 22 14.50 2.09 -8.19
CA PRO A 22 15.09 2.66 -6.97
C PRO A 22 14.30 2.40 -5.67
N ALA A 23 13.05 1.94 -5.76
CA ALA A 23 12.21 1.63 -4.60
C ALA A 23 11.65 0.20 -4.70
N PRO A 24 11.82 -0.68 -3.69
CA PRO A 24 11.28 -2.04 -3.74
C PRO A 24 9.81 -2.05 -4.13
N THR A 25 9.49 -2.73 -5.22
CA THR A 25 8.16 -2.73 -5.84
C THR A 25 7.69 -4.16 -6.06
N LYS A 26 6.44 -4.43 -5.68
CA LYS A 26 5.76 -5.71 -5.93
C LYS A 26 4.41 -5.40 -6.58
N GLN A 27 3.97 -6.26 -7.48
CA GLN A 27 2.67 -6.14 -8.15
C GLN A 27 2.03 -7.51 -8.28
N VAL A 28 0.72 -7.56 -8.13
CA VAL A 28 -0.11 -8.75 -8.38
C VAL A 28 -1.39 -8.31 -9.09
N ALA A 29 -1.89 -9.15 -9.98
CA ALA A 29 -3.20 -9.00 -10.59
C ALA A 29 -4.07 -10.19 -10.19
N GLY A 30 -5.32 -9.92 -9.84
CA GLY A 30 -6.30 -10.93 -9.44
C GLY A 30 -7.70 -10.58 -9.95
N GLU A 31 -8.61 -11.53 -9.88
CA GLU A 31 -10.02 -11.31 -10.18
C GLU A 31 -10.80 -11.22 -8.87
N VAL A 32 -11.54 -10.12 -8.70
CA VAL A 32 -12.40 -9.88 -7.53
C VAL A 32 -13.80 -9.67 -8.05
N ASN A 33 -14.73 -10.54 -7.69
CA ASN A 33 -16.13 -10.48 -8.15
C ASN A 33 -16.28 -10.33 -9.69
N GLY A 34 -15.49 -11.06 -10.48
CA GLY A 34 -15.51 -10.94 -11.94
C GLY A 34 -14.73 -9.75 -12.51
N VAL A 35 -14.14 -8.90 -11.67
CA VAL A 35 -13.43 -7.68 -12.07
C VAL A 35 -11.92 -7.84 -11.89
N LYS A 36 -11.17 -7.66 -12.97
CA LYS A 36 -9.70 -7.61 -12.92
C LYS A 36 -9.25 -6.45 -12.03
N THR A 37 -8.48 -6.80 -11.01
CA THR A 37 -7.99 -5.91 -9.97
C THR A 37 -6.48 -6.02 -9.92
N ASP A 38 -5.79 -4.89 -10.11
CA ASP A 38 -4.35 -4.77 -10.01
C ASP A 38 -3.98 -4.13 -8.69
N VAL A 39 -3.11 -4.79 -7.93
CA VAL A 39 -2.54 -4.29 -6.69
C VAL A 39 -1.04 -4.10 -6.85
N MET A 40 -0.56 -2.91 -6.49
CA MET A 40 0.86 -2.57 -6.51
C MET A 40 1.27 -2.03 -5.15
N TYR A 41 2.40 -2.53 -4.64
CA TYR A 41 3.07 -2.11 -3.43
C TYR A 41 4.42 -1.46 -3.78
N ILE A 42 4.69 -0.28 -3.23
CA ILE A 42 5.99 0.40 -3.34
C ILE A 42 6.44 0.86 -1.95
N SER A 43 7.67 0.50 -1.60
CA SER A 43 8.30 0.86 -0.34
C SER A 43 9.19 2.10 -0.51
N PHE A 44 8.80 3.23 0.07
CA PHE A 44 9.63 4.44 0.16
C PHE A 44 10.25 4.56 1.56
N ALA A 45 11.24 5.45 1.72
CA ALA A 45 11.88 5.67 3.01
C ALA A 45 10.92 6.22 4.09
N ASP A 46 9.93 7.02 3.70
CA ASP A 46 9.01 7.74 4.57
C ASP A 46 7.57 7.18 4.57
N LYS A 47 7.23 6.37 3.56
CA LYS A 47 5.87 5.85 3.37
C LYS A 47 5.85 4.50 2.67
N ILE A 48 4.76 3.77 2.87
CA ILE A 48 4.37 2.62 2.10
C ILE A 48 3.25 3.06 1.16
N MET A 49 3.44 2.92 -0.15
CA MET A 49 2.40 3.22 -1.12
C MET A 49 1.78 1.93 -1.64
N ILE A 50 0.46 1.84 -1.55
CA ILE A 50 -0.32 0.72 -2.09
C ILE A 50 -1.37 1.31 -3.02
N THR A 51 -1.53 0.72 -4.20
CA THR A 51 -2.62 1.08 -5.11
C THR A 51 -3.45 -0.15 -5.43
N ILE A 52 -4.76 0.00 -5.45
CA ILE A 52 -5.74 -1.02 -5.80
C ILE A 52 -6.57 -0.43 -6.93
N THR A 53 -6.40 -0.95 -8.14
CA THR A 53 -6.99 -0.37 -9.35
C THR A 53 -7.84 -1.39 -10.10
N GLN A 54 -9.00 -0.97 -10.56
CA GLN A 54 -9.86 -1.75 -11.45
C GLN A 54 -10.11 -0.93 -12.71
N ASN A 55 -10.00 -1.56 -13.88
CA ASN A 55 -10.16 -0.90 -15.18
C ASN A 55 -9.28 0.36 -15.34
N GLY A 56 -8.06 0.35 -14.77
CA GLY A 56 -7.12 1.47 -14.82
C GLY A 56 -7.56 2.73 -14.07
N ARG A 57 -8.57 2.64 -13.19
CA ARG A 57 -9.05 3.78 -12.41
C ARG A 57 -8.20 3.97 -11.17
N LEU A 58 -8.05 5.23 -10.75
CA LEU A 58 -7.51 5.62 -9.46
C LEU A 58 -8.29 6.84 -8.99
N GLY A 59 -9.33 6.58 -8.19
CA GLY A 59 -10.38 7.55 -7.90
C GLY A 59 -10.27 8.21 -6.54
N GLN A 60 -9.55 7.62 -5.59
CA GLN A 60 -9.42 8.11 -4.22
C GLN A 60 -8.01 7.85 -3.68
N TRP A 61 -7.51 8.77 -2.85
CA TRP A 61 -6.27 8.61 -2.10
C TRP A 61 -6.53 8.80 -0.62
N VAL A 62 -6.07 7.87 0.20
CA VAL A 62 -6.19 7.88 1.66
C VAL A 62 -4.79 7.72 2.25
N THR A 63 -4.49 8.48 3.30
CA THR A 63 -3.28 8.28 4.09
C THR A 63 -3.61 7.85 5.50
N VAL A 64 -2.76 7.01 6.08
CA VAL A 64 -2.88 6.54 7.45
C VAL A 64 -1.49 6.65 8.11
N PRO A 65 -1.33 7.45 9.16
CA PRO A 65 -0.12 7.39 9.99
C PRO A 65 -0.11 6.05 10.74
N LEU A 66 0.97 5.28 10.62
CA LEU A 66 1.12 4.01 11.34
C LEU A 66 1.74 4.19 12.73
N LEU A 67 2.49 5.27 12.92
CA LEU A 67 2.87 5.74 14.25
C LEU A 67 1.62 6.25 14.97
N SER A 68 1.46 5.83 16.23
CA SER A 68 0.49 6.44 17.11
C SER A 68 0.85 7.92 17.32
N ASP A 69 -0.12 8.81 17.17
CA ASP A 69 0.01 10.22 17.54
C ASP A 69 0.17 10.41 19.07
N ASN A 70 0.14 9.32 19.85
CA ASN A 70 0.33 9.36 21.30
C ASN A 70 1.78 8.96 21.69
N PRO A 71 2.65 9.92 22.05
CA PRO A 71 4.05 9.67 22.40
C PRO A 71 4.24 8.82 23.67
N THR A 72 3.19 8.55 24.45
CA THR A 72 3.23 7.67 25.63
C THR A 72 2.95 6.21 25.31
N HIS A 73 2.55 5.87 24.08
CA HIS A 73 2.18 4.49 23.71
C HIS A 73 3.38 3.55 23.51
N SER A 74 4.59 4.10 23.37
CA SER A 74 5.86 3.39 23.27
C SER A 74 6.63 3.30 24.59
N ASP A 75 6.14 3.94 25.66
CA ASP A 75 6.78 3.92 26.96
C ASP A 75 6.16 2.83 27.86
N PRO A 76 6.89 1.74 28.17
CA PRO A 76 6.37 0.69 29.06
C PRO A 76 6.08 1.20 30.48
N TYR A 77 6.59 2.38 30.87
CA TYR A 77 6.31 3.03 32.16
C TYR A 77 5.11 3.98 32.11
N PHE A 78 4.65 4.34 30.90
CA PHE A 78 3.53 5.24 30.64
C PHE A 78 2.35 4.52 29.98
N GLN A 79 2.18 3.23 30.31
CA GLN A 79 0.87 2.59 30.29
C GLN A 79 -0.01 3.33 31.28
N THR A 80 -0.52 4.50 30.89
CA THR A 80 -1.58 5.18 31.61
C THR A 80 -2.65 4.13 31.78
N ARG A 81 -2.87 3.72 33.04
CA ARG A 81 -3.95 2.82 33.45
C ARG A 81 -5.13 3.11 32.53
N HIS A 82 -5.47 2.13 31.69
CA HIS A 82 -6.71 2.19 30.93
C HIS A 82 -7.78 2.54 31.95
N SER A 83 -8.25 3.79 31.90
CA SER A 83 -9.44 4.15 32.64
C SER A 83 -10.49 3.22 32.03
N GLU A 84 -11.20 2.46 32.85
CA GLU A 84 -12.15 1.45 32.37
C GLU A 84 -13.18 2.05 31.39
N ASP A 85 -13.34 3.38 31.40
CA ASP A 85 -14.14 4.18 30.47
C ASP A 85 -13.50 4.44 29.08
N ASP A 86 -12.17 4.47 28.94
CA ASP A 86 -11.47 4.69 27.65
C ASP A 86 -11.32 3.38 26.84
N ALA A 87 -11.49 2.23 27.51
CA ALA A 87 -11.65 0.92 26.87
C ALA A 87 -13.00 0.76 26.17
N LEU A 88 -13.95 1.69 26.39
CA LEU A 88 -15.28 1.71 25.76
C LEU A 88 -15.33 2.58 24.50
N LEU A 89 -14.32 3.40 24.27
CA LEU A 89 -14.16 4.11 23.01
C LEU A 89 -13.42 3.19 22.04
N PRO A 90 -13.95 2.95 20.83
CA PRO A 90 -13.27 2.10 19.87
C PRO A 90 -11.86 2.66 19.65
N SER A 91 -10.85 1.85 19.97
CA SER A 91 -9.45 2.18 19.77
C SER A 91 -9.20 2.35 18.28
N THR A 92 -9.41 3.58 17.80
CA THR A 92 -9.07 3.98 16.44
C THR A 92 -7.57 4.18 16.40
N ARG A 93 -6.81 3.08 16.54
CA ARG A 93 -5.33 3.04 16.49
C ARG A 93 -4.81 3.80 15.27
N PHE A 94 -5.59 3.80 14.20
CA PHE A 94 -5.32 4.47 12.95
C PHE A 94 -6.34 5.59 12.71
N SER A 95 -5.84 6.71 12.19
CA SER A 95 -6.66 7.86 11.78
C SER A 95 -6.53 8.09 10.26
N PRO A 96 -7.32 7.37 9.43
CA PRO A 96 -7.31 7.57 7.99
C PRO A 96 -7.78 8.96 7.60
N ARG A 97 -7.07 9.58 6.66
CA ARG A 97 -7.44 10.86 6.06
C ARG A 97 -7.51 10.73 4.55
N THR A 98 -8.66 11.06 3.97
CA THR A 98 -8.76 11.17 2.51
C THR A 98 -8.03 12.43 2.02
N LEU A 99 -7.11 12.25 1.09
CA LEU A 99 -6.35 13.32 0.44
C LEU A 99 -7.04 13.82 -0.84
N LEU A 100 -7.66 12.91 -1.59
CA LEU A 100 -8.32 13.19 -2.86
C LEU A 100 -9.46 12.21 -3.09
N GLY A 101 -10.53 12.66 -3.75
CA GLY A 101 -11.40 11.75 -4.50
C GLY A 101 -12.47 11.01 -3.70
N ALA A 102 -12.80 11.48 -2.49
CA ALA A 102 -13.88 11.00 -1.62
C ALA A 102 -15.30 11.29 -2.17
N GLY A 103 -15.51 11.30 -3.50
CA GLY A 103 -16.67 11.90 -4.18
C GLY A 103 -18.09 11.58 -3.67
N SER A 104 -18.27 10.57 -2.79
CA SER A 104 -19.44 10.41 -1.93
C SER A 104 -19.05 9.90 -0.53
N SER A 105 -19.89 10.15 0.48
CA SER A 105 -19.66 9.67 1.85
C SER A 105 -19.47 8.14 1.93
N GLY A 106 -20.20 7.38 1.12
CA GLY A 106 -20.01 5.92 1.04
C GLY A 106 -18.64 5.50 0.50
N ARG A 107 -18.09 6.23 -0.47
CA ARG A 107 -16.72 5.99 -0.97
C ARG A 107 -15.68 6.30 0.10
N GLU A 108 -15.85 7.43 0.78
CA GLU A 108 -14.95 7.85 1.85
C GLU A 108 -14.89 6.82 2.99
N VAL A 109 -16.06 6.38 3.48
CA VAL A 109 -16.16 5.36 4.53
C VAL A 109 -15.49 4.05 4.11
N MET A 110 -15.75 3.57 2.89
CA MET A 110 -15.09 2.37 2.39
C MET A 110 -13.58 2.54 2.25
N GLY A 111 -13.12 3.69 1.74
CA GLY A 111 -11.71 3.96 1.60
C GLY A 111 -10.99 3.98 2.95
N HIS A 112 -11.61 4.58 3.97
CA HIS A 112 -11.08 4.55 5.34
C HIS A 112 -11.10 3.14 5.93
N LEU A 113 -12.13 2.32 5.65
CA LEU A 113 -12.17 0.93 6.09
C LEU A 113 -11.02 0.10 5.49
N TYR A 114 -10.83 0.15 4.17
CA TYR A 114 -9.70 -0.54 3.52
C TYR A 114 -8.36 -0.06 4.08
N ALA A 115 -8.20 1.26 4.23
CA ALA A 115 -6.97 1.84 4.73
C ALA A 115 -6.65 1.37 6.16
N SER A 116 -7.63 1.37 7.07
CA SER A 116 -7.44 0.90 8.44
C SER A 116 -7.09 -0.58 8.52
N GLN A 117 -7.72 -1.42 7.71
CA GLN A 117 -7.49 -2.87 7.74
C GLN A 117 -6.13 -3.24 7.13
N ILE A 118 -5.72 -2.56 6.06
CA ILE A 118 -4.38 -2.72 5.49
C ILE A 118 -3.31 -2.20 6.45
N ALA A 119 -3.56 -1.08 7.13
CA ALA A 119 -2.65 -0.55 8.16
C ALA A 119 -2.46 -1.55 9.30
N ASP A 120 -3.55 -2.15 9.79
CA ASP A 120 -3.50 -3.17 10.84
C ASP A 120 -2.70 -4.41 10.41
N ALA A 121 -2.91 -4.87 9.16
CA ALA A 121 -2.13 -5.97 8.59
C ALA A 121 -0.63 -5.65 8.50
N ILE A 122 -0.27 -4.43 8.09
CA ILE A 122 1.13 -3.98 8.01
C ILE A 122 1.77 -4.00 9.41
N VAL A 123 1.13 -3.37 10.40
CA VAL A 123 1.66 -3.31 11.77
C VAL A 123 1.71 -4.71 12.41
N THR A 124 0.75 -5.57 12.11
CA THR A 124 0.77 -6.96 12.60
C THR A 124 1.94 -7.76 12.01
N LYS A 125 2.27 -7.55 10.73
CA LYS A 125 3.39 -8.23 10.06
C LYS A 125 4.75 -7.61 10.41
N THR A 126 4.78 -6.30 10.66
CA THR A 126 6.00 -5.53 10.96
C THR A 126 5.69 -4.52 12.07
N PRO A 127 5.81 -4.93 13.34
CA PRO A 127 5.43 -4.09 14.49
C PRO A 127 6.24 -2.79 14.63
N ASP A 128 7.47 -2.77 14.12
CA ASP A 128 8.35 -1.59 14.14
C ASP A 128 8.08 -0.62 12.97
N GLU A 129 7.07 -0.89 12.14
CA GLU A 129 6.72 -0.03 11.02
C GLU A 129 6.17 1.31 11.52
N SER A 130 6.84 2.37 11.11
CA SER A 130 6.57 3.74 11.54
C SER A 130 6.25 4.69 10.38
N ARG A 131 6.42 4.22 9.14
CA ARG A 131 6.13 5.01 7.95
C ARG A 131 4.63 5.19 7.76
N ALA A 132 4.23 6.23 7.06
CA ALA A 132 2.82 6.43 6.72
C ALA A 132 2.38 5.44 5.62
N LEU A 133 1.16 4.90 5.71
CA LEU A 133 0.50 4.24 4.58
C LEU A 133 -0.11 5.30 3.66
N MET A 134 0.09 5.15 2.36
CA MET A 134 -0.57 5.90 1.30
C MET A 134 -1.30 4.91 0.39
N LEU A 135 -2.63 4.92 0.46
CA LEU A 135 -3.50 4.00 -0.25
C LEU A 135 -4.23 4.71 -1.39
N GLY A 136 -4.01 4.25 -2.61
CA GLY A 136 -4.77 4.65 -3.80
C GLY A 136 -5.86 3.63 -4.12
N LEU A 137 -7.11 4.08 -4.24
CA LEU A 137 -8.26 3.24 -4.50
C LEU A 137 -8.94 3.61 -5.82
N GLY A 138 -9.16 2.60 -6.64
CA GLY A 138 -9.70 2.71 -7.98
C GLY A 138 -10.79 1.69 -8.28
N LEU A 139 -11.68 1.45 -7.31
CA LEU A 139 -12.75 0.46 -7.44
C LEU A 139 -13.83 0.93 -8.42
N ALA A 140 -14.28 0.02 -9.27
CA ALA A 140 -15.29 0.32 -10.29
C ALA A 140 -16.64 0.70 -9.65
N LYS A 141 -17.01 0.02 -8.56
CA LYS A 141 -18.21 0.27 -7.76
C LYS A 141 -17.86 0.24 -6.27
N VAL A 142 -18.67 0.94 -5.48
CA VAL A 142 -18.63 0.83 -4.02
C VAL A 142 -19.48 -0.36 -3.65
N GLU A 143 -18.85 -1.50 -3.42
CA GLU A 143 -19.53 -2.74 -3.07
C GLU A 143 -19.26 -3.04 -1.60
N LEU A 144 -20.34 -3.16 -0.83
CA LEU A 144 -20.32 -3.39 0.63
C LEU A 144 -20.32 -4.88 0.97
N GLU A 145 -20.20 -5.74 -0.03
CA GLU A 145 -20.21 -7.18 0.16
C GLU A 145 -18.91 -7.62 0.85
N ARG A 146 -19.07 -8.36 1.95
CA ARG A 146 -17.95 -8.83 2.77
C ARG A 146 -16.98 -9.68 1.97
N ASP A 147 -17.46 -10.51 1.06
CA ASP A 147 -16.62 -11.44 0.30
C ASP A 147 -15.70 -10.68 -0.67
N VAL A 148 -16.21 -9.61 -1.29
CA VAL A 148 -15.43 -8.70 -2.15
C VAL A 148 -14.36 -7.99 -1.33
N PHE A 149 -14.73 -7.49 -0.16
CA PHE A 149 -13.79 -6.88 0.76
C PHE A 149 -12.64 -7.82 1.14
N LEU A 150 -12.96 -9.05 1.56
CA LEU A 150 -11.95 -10.04 1.96
C LEU A 150 -11.04 -10.43 0.80
N GLN A 151 -11.59 -10.66 -0.40
CA GLN A 151 -10.79 -10.97 -1.60
C GLN A 151 -9.78 -9.86 -1.92
N ILE A 152 -10.19 -8.59 -1.80
CA ILE A 152 -9.27 -7.45 -2.01
C ILE A 152 -8.17 -7.44 -0.95
N ILE A 153 -8.52 -7.63 0.32
CA ILE A 153 -7.53 -7.67 1.40
C ILE A 153 -6.54 -8.82 1.19
N ASP A 154 -7.01 -10.03 0.88
CA ASP A 154 -6.15 -11.18 0.60
C ASP A 154 -5.19 -10.90 -0.57
N LEU A 155 -5.67 -10.25 -1.62
CA LEU A 155 -4.84 -9.84 -2.75
C LEU A 155 -3.76 -8.83 -2.34
N VAL A 156 -4.11 -7.86 -1.48
CA VAL A 156 -3.13 -6.90 -0.93
C VAL A 156 -2.11 -7.59 -0.04
N LEU A 157 -2.53 -8.52 0.83
CA LEU A 157 -1.64 -9.27 1.71
C LEU A 157 -0.59 -10.07 0.92
N SER A 158 -0.91 -10.52 -0.30
CA SER A 158 0.03 -11.24 -1.16
C SER A 158 1.23 -10.41 -1.64
N VAL A 159 1.11 -9.07 -1.67
CA VAL A 159 2.21 -8.16 -2.06
C VAL A 159 2.89 -7.48 -0.89
N LEU A 160 2.33 -7.58 0.31
CA LEU A 160 2.96 -7.05 1.53
C LEU A 160 4.21 -7.84 1.95
#